data_AF-A0AA90ZX63-F1
#
_entry.id   AF-A0AA90ZX63-F1
#
_cell.length_a   1.000
_cell.length_b   1.000
_cell.length_c   1.000
_cell.angle_alpha   90.00
_cell.angle_beta   90.00
_cell.angle_gamma   90.00
#
_symmetry.space_group_name_H-M   'P 1'
#
loop_
_entity.id
_entity.type
_entity.pdbx_description
1 polymer ?
#
loop_
_entity_poly.entity_id
_entity_poly.type
_entity_poly.pdbx_seq_one_letter_code
_entity_poly.pdbx_strand_id
1 'polypeptide(L)'
;MIKTSAIFLFLNYCLGKKVDMSMVVTKIDWRQLYNFASRQALLGFCFDGIERLTKEFSEELKQNPMGRDLLMTWMGKAQQIRRQNMKVNAVAGKLYSKFREDGLRCCILKGQGNALMYPNPYSRTPGDIDVWVNASREQITEYAKKHFEIGDDIRFHHLETSVDGVPVELHFFPGIMNNPIYNVRIQKWFKRNADLQCSNVVSLPDGIGEIAIPTTAFNVVYQLTHLYHHFFDEGIGMRQIIDYYYVVCDFYKVYQKSSNPSVSLSKGSSTFSPSPSSSGSGDVTAPSRCSEPLRSKVGGPSKVSPDCAGWDRLTIEGDNSAGSTTAVTSSASTALVVVQRELKYLGLWKFAGAVMYVLKEVLGLSEDKMIVPMDEKRGKLLLSEILNGGNFGQHFTKYGHFTKQGMAKKYFLKIWRNIHFVRYYPAEALSEPIFRTWHFFWRMKNKK
;
A
#
# COMPACT_ATOMS: atom_id res chain seq x y z
N MET A 1 25.79 -11.48 -12.88
CA MET A 1 25.82 -10.09 -12.37
C MET A 1 25.39 -9.05 -13.41
N ILE A 2 25.95 -9.03 -14.64
CA ILE A 2 25.63 -8.02 -15.68
C ILE A 2 24.14 -8.00 -16.08
N LYS A 3 23.51 -9.17 -16.26
CA LYS A 3 22.11 -9.27 -16.71
C LYS A 3 21.09 -8.71 -15.70
N THR A 4 21.33 -8.91 -14.41
CA THR A 4 20.48 -8.39 -13.33
C THR A 4 20.61 -6.87 -13.20
N SER A 5 21.81 -6.34 -13.45
CA SER A 5 22.07 -4.90 -13.43
C SER A 5 21.24 -4.13 -14.47
N ALA A 6 21.11 -4.66 -15.69
CA ALA A 6 20.31 -4.02 -16.75
C ALA A 6 18.82 -3.96 -16.40
N ILE A 7 18.28 -5.02 -15.80
CA ILE A 7 16.89 -5.05 -15.33
C ILE A 7 16.67 -4.02 -14.23
N PHE A 8 17.58 -3.89 -13.27
CA PHE A 8 17.46 -2.93 -12.17
C PHE A 8 17.54 -1.48 -12.67
N LEU A 9 18.43 -1.18 -13.61
CA LEU A 9 18.48 0.12 -14.27
C LEU A 9 17.16 0.42 -15.00
N PHE A 10 16.59 -0.58 -15.69
CA PHE A 10 15.28 -0.43 -16.32
C PHE A 10 14.15 -0.19 -15.31
N LEU A 11 14.13 -0.89 -14.16
CA LEU A 11 13.15 -0.62 -13.10
C LEU A 11 13.30 0.80 -12.52
N ASN A 12 14.53 1.25 -12.28
CA ASN A 12 14.81 2.62 -11.84
C ASN A 12 14.29 3.65 -12.83
N TYR A 13 14.52 3.41 -14.12
CA TYR A 13 13.95 4.22 -15.19
C TYR A 13 12.41 4.22 -15.09
N CYS A 14 11.73 3.07 -15.02
CA CYS A 14 10.27 3.00 -14.86
C CYS A 14 9.74 3.76 -13.63
N LEU A 15 10.54 3.87 -12.55
CA LEU A 15 10.21 4.67 -11.36
C LEU A 15 10.42 6.18 -11.52
N GLY A 16 10.74 6.65 -12.72
CA GLY A 16 10.93 8.06 -13.03
C GLY A 16 12.33 8.60 -12.71
N LYS A 17 13.30 7.75 -12.42
CA LYS A 17 14.68 8.19 -12.20
C LYS A 17 15.33 8.59 -13.52
N LYS A 18 16.14 9.66 -13.47
CA LYS A 18 17.02 10.04 -14.57
C LYS A 18 18.19 9.08 -14.63
N VAL A 19 18.12 8.12 -15.53
CA VAL A 19 19.15 7.12 -15.80
C VAL A 19 19.41 7.17 -17.30
N ASP A 20 20.67 7.24 -17.71
CA ASP A 20 21.01 7.06 -19.12
C ASP A 20 20.75 5.61 -19.51
N MET A 21 19.78 5.42 -20.40
CA MET A 21 19.34 4.10 -20.84
C MET A 21 19.95 3.70 -22.19
N SER A 22 20.77 4.54 -22.85
CA SER A 22 21.26 4.28 -24.21
C SER A 22 22.00 2.95 -24.31
N MET A 23 22.94 2.68 -23.38
CA MET A 23 23.66 1.39 -23.34
C MET A 23 22.78 0.21 -22.91
N VAL A 24 21.75 0.45 -22.11
CA VAL A 24 20.83 -0.62 -21.65
C VAL A 24 19.93 -1.03 -22.80
N VAL A 25 19.28 -0.08 -23.47
CA VAL A 25 18.34 -0.31 -24.56
C VAL A 25 19.00 -1.04 -25.73
N THR A 26 20.21 -0.63 -26.11
CA THR A 26 20.96 -1.25 -27.23
C THR A 26 21.36 -2.71 -26.98
N LYS A 27 21.37 -3.18 -25.71
CA LYS A 27 21.89 -4.52 -25.35
C LYS A 27 20.90 -5.39 -24.56
N ILE A 28 19.74 -4.85 -24.17
CA ILE A 28 18.81 -5.58 -23.32
C ILE A 28 18.19 -6.75 -24.07
N ASP A 29 18.15 -7.90 -23.41
CA ASP A 29 17.37 -9.06 -23.85
C ASP A 29 15.90 -8.83 -23.48
N TRP A 30 15.10 -8.41 -24.46
CA TRP A 30 13.67 -8.13 -24.29
C TRP A 30 12.89 -9.34 -23.77
N ARG A 31 13.24 -10.56 -24.20
CA ARG A 31 12.56 -11.78 -23.77
C ARG A 31 12.89 -12.08 -22.32
N GLN A 32 14.15 -11.87 -21.91
CA GLN A 32 14.55 -12.00 -20.52
C GLN A 32 13.83 -10.96 -19.64
N LEU A 33 13.74 -9.70 -20.08
CA LEU A 33 13.03 -8.66 -19.34
C LEU A 33 11.54 -9.00 -19.21
N TYR A 34 10.89 -9.44 -20.28
CA TYR A 34 9.50 -9.90 -20.26
C TYR A 34 9.30 -11.05 -19.26
N ASN A 35 10.18 -12.05 -19.29
CA ASN A 35 10.09 -13.20 -18.37
C ASN A 35 10.27 -12.77 -16.91
N PHE A 36 11.19 -11.85 -16.63
CA PHE A 36 11.35 -11.27 -15.30
C PHE A 36 10.08 -10.51 -14.86
N ALA A 37 9.60 -9.59 -15.71
CA ALA A 37 8.42 -8.78 -15.42
C ALA A 37 7.17 -9.65 -15.21
N SER A 38 6.98 -10.67 -16.02
CA SER A 38 5.90 -11.66 -15.88
C SER A 38 5.99 -12.38 -14.53
N ARG A 39 7.16 -12.97 -14.20
CA ARG A 39 7.38 -13.68 -12.94
C ARG A 39 7.18 -12.81 -11.70
N GLN A 40 7.37 -11.50 -11.83
CA GLN A 40 7.28 -10.53 -10.74
C GLN A 40 5.96 -9.75 -10.73
N ALA A 41 5.01 -10.06 -11.62
CA ALA A 41 3.74 -9.35 -11.79
C ALA A 41 3.91 -7.85 -12.12
N LEU A 42 4.90 -7.51 -12.94
CA LEU A 42 5.28 -6.15 -13.34
C LEU A 42 5.00 -5.85 -14.82
N LEU A 43 4.24 -6.69 -15.55
CA LEU A 43 4.08 -6.51 -17.00
C LEU A 43 3.49 -5.15 -17.38
N GLY A 44 2.43 -4.69 -16.71
CA GLY A 44 1.85 -3.37 -16.97
C GLY A 44 2.82 -2.24 -16.60
N PHE A 45 3.38 -2.28 -15.38
CA PHE A 45 4.38 -1.31 -14.91
C PHE A 45 5.59 -1.17 -15.85
N CYS A 46 6.16 -2.29 -16.31
CA CYS A 46 7.28 -2.28 -17.25
C CYS A 46 6.85 -1.80 -18.64
N PHE A 47 5.61 -2.07 -19.06
CA PHE A 47 5.12 -1.64 -20.37
C PHE A 47 5.02 -0.10 -20.46
N ASP A 48 4.54 0.57 -19.42
CA ASP A 48 4.57 2.05 -19.34
C ASP A 48 6.01 2.59 -19.51
N GLY A 49 7.00 1.90 -18.93
CA GLY A 49 8.41 2.23 -19.13
C GLY A 49 8.86 2.08 -20.58
N ILE A 50 8.41 1.01 -21.27
CA ILE A 50 8.71 0.79 -22.69
C ILE A 50 8.07 1.87 -23.55
N GLU A 51 6.81 2.25 -23.29
CA GLU A 51 6.15 3.37 -23.99
C GLU A 51 6.86 4.71 -23.79
N ARG A 52 7.56 4.89 -22.68
CA ARG A 52 8.41 6.07 -22.48
C ARG A 52 9.73 5.95 -23.23
N LEU A 53 10.36 4.76 -23.24
CA LEU A 53 11.59 4.53 -24.02
C LEU A 53 11.38 4.83 -25.50
N THR A 54 10.22 4.50 -26.08
CA THR A 54 9.95 4.80 -27.51
C THR A 54 9.94 6.29 -27.83
N LYS A 55 9.70 7.14 -26.82
CA LYS A 55 9.73 8.61 -26.94
C LYS A 55 11.10 9.19 -26.66
N GLU A 56 11.84 8.64 -25.69
CA GLU A 56 13.10 9.20 -25.19
C GLU A 56 14.36 8.60 -25.83
N PHE A 57 14.32 7.35 -26.32
CA PHE A 57 15.46 6.57 -26.83
C PHE A 57 15.12 5.86 -28.15
N SER A 58 14.44 6.56 -29.07
CA SER A 58 13.93 5.98 -30.31
C SER A 58 15.05 5.45 -31.22
N GLU A 59 16.19 6.12 -31.29
CA GLU A 59 17.31 5.72 -32.14
C GLU A 59 18.03 4.48 -31.62
N GLU A 60 18.22 4.37 -30.31
CA GLU A 60 18.77 3.18 -29.67
C GLU A 60 17.83 1.97 -29.79
N LEU A 61 16.52 2.20 -29.70
CA LEU A 61 15.52 1.15 -29.92
C LEU A 61 15.54 0.60 -31.36
N LYS A 62 15.86 1.43 -32.37
CA LYS A 62 16.02 0.96 -33.75
C LYS A 62 17.22 0.00 -33.90
N GLN A 63 18.25 0.15 -33.08
CA GLN A 63 19.42 -0.74 -33.08
C GLN A 63 19.13 -2.10 -32.45
N ASN A 64 18.19 -2.15 -31.49
CA ASN A 64 17.78 -3.38 -30.80
C ASN A 64 16.25 -3.48 -30.69
N PRO A 65 15.55 -3.65 -31.82
CA PRO A 65 14.09 -3.63 -31.84
C PRO A 65 13.52 -4.87 -31.14
N MET A 66 12.42 -4.69 -30.41
CA MET A 66 11.67 -5.81 -29.87
C MET A 66 10.95 -6.57 -30.99
N GLY A 67 11.07 -7.89 -31.01
CA GLY A 67 10.33 -8.73 -31.95
C GLY A 67 8.81 -8.49 -31.87
N ARG A 68 8.16 -8.37 -33.01
CA ARG A 68 6.74 -8.01 -33.13
C ARG A 68 5.81 -8.88 -32.27
N ASP A 69 6.03 -10.20 -32.27
CA ASP A 69 5.20 -11.13 -31.49
C ASP A 69 5.30 -10.88 -29.98
N LEU A 70 6.51 -10.58 -29.49
CA LEU A 70 6.74 -10.26 -28.08
C LEU A 70 6.08 -8.93 -27.71
N LEU A 71 6.21 -7.92 -28.57
CA LEU A 71 5.57 -6.61 -28.36
C LEU A 71 4.04 -6.73 -28.31
N MET A 72 3.45 -7.44 -29.27
CA MET A 72 2.00 -7.68 -29.31
C MET A 72 1.51 -8.46 -28.09
N THR A 73 2.27 -9.47 -27.65
CA THR A 73 1.97 -10.23 -26.44
C THR A 73 1.99 -9.33 -25.20
N TRP A 74 3.03 -8.50 -25.06
CA TRP A 74 3.19 -7.61 -23.90
C TRP A 74 2.10 -6.54 -23.87
N MET A 75 1.83 -5.90 -25.01
CA MET A 75 0.76 -4.92 -25.16
C MET A 75 -0.62 -5.52 -24.81
N GLY A 76 -0.91 -6.74 -25.28
CA GLY A 76 -2.13 -7.46 -24.91
C GLY A 76 -2.25 -7.70 -23.41
N LYS A 77 -1.15 -8.09 -22.74
CA LYS A 77 -1.12 -8.26 -21.28
C LYS A 77 -1.28 -6.94 -20.52
N ALA A 78 -0.63 -5.87 -20.95
CA ALA A 78 -0.78 -4.54 -20.36
C ALA A 78 -2.23 -4.05 -20.47
N GLN A 79 -2.87 -4.24 -21.64
CA GLN A 79 -4.27 -3.88 -21.83
C GLN A 79 -5.23 -4.74 -21.00
N GLN A 80 -4.92 -6.03 -20.81
CA GLN A 80 -5.66 -6.89 -19.89
C GLN A 80 -5.58 -6.38 -18.45
N ILE A 81 -4.38 -6.00 -17.97
CA ILE A 81 -4.16 -5.43 -16.64
C ILE A 81 -4.95 -4.12 -16.46
N ARG A 82 -4.92 -3.23 -17.46
CA ARG A 82 -5.72 -1.99 -17.45
C ARG A 82 -7.20 -2.28 -17.25
N ARG A 83 -7.78 -3.18 -18.05
CA ARG A 83 -9.20 -3.58 -17.94
C ARG A 83 -9.52 -4.21 -16.59
N GLN A 84 -8.61 -5.02 -16.04
CA GLN A 84 -8.78 -5.60 -14.71
C GLN A 84 -8.79 -4.52 -13.63
N ASN A 85 -7.91 -3.52 -13.68
CA ASN A 85 -7.95 -2.41 -12.72
C ASN A 85 -9.27 -1.62 -12.79
N MET A 86 -9.79 -1.34 -13.99
CA MET A 86 -11.10 -0.69 -14.13
C MET A 86 -12.21 -1.50 -13.45
N LYS A 87 -12.21 -2.83 -13.64
CA LYS A 87 -13.16 -3.74 -12.98
C LYS A 87 -13.00 -3.72 -11.46
N VAL A 88 -11.77 -3.87 -10.96
CA VAL A 88 -11.49 -3.92 -9.51
C VAL A 88 -11.78 -2.58 -8.83
N ASN A 89 -11.53 -1.44 -9.50
CA ASN A 89 -11.93 -0.12 -9.01
C ASN A 89 -13.45 -0.02 -8.85
N ALA A 90 -14.22 -0.44 -9.85
CA ALA A 90 -15.69 -0.41 -9.79
C ALA A 90 -16.21 -1.27 -8.62
N VAL A 91 -15.66 -2.49 -8.45
CA VAL A 91 -16.05 -3.36 -7.34
C VAL A 91 -15.62 -2.80 -5.99
N ALA A 92 -14.42 -2.22 -5.87
CA ALA A 92 -13.95 -1.61 -4.63
C ALA A 92 -14.83 -0.42 -4.20
N GLY A 93 -15.20 0.46 -5.14
CA GLY A 93 -16.13 1.56 -4.89
C GLY A 93 -17.51 1.07 -4.47
N LYS A 94 -18.07 0.09 -5.20
CA LYS A 94 -19.37 -0.54 -4.86
C LYS A 94 -19.37 -1.17 -3.47
N LEU A 95 -18.33 -1.92 -3.12
CA LEU A 95 -18.17 -2.53 -1.81
C LEU A 95 -18.07 -1.49 -0.70
N TYR A 96 -17.24 -0.46 -0.90
CA TYR A 96 -17.07 0.62 0.06
C TYR A 96 -18.39 1.35 0.33
N SER A 97 -19.12 1.75 -0.73
CA SER A 97 -20.44 2.36 -0.60
C SER A 97 -21.42 1.47 0.14
N LYS A 98 -21.49 0.18 -0.22
CA LYS A 98 -22.37 -0.79 0.43
C LYS A 98 -22.11 -0.89 1.94
N PHE A 99 -20.85 -1.06 2.35
CA PHE A 99 -20.52 -1.12 3.78
C PHE A 99 -20.92 0.17 4.50
N ARG A 100 -20.62 1.32 3.90
CA ARG A 100 -20.95 2.64 4.47
C ARG A 100 -22.46 2.84 4.63
N GLU A 101 -23.24 2.50 3.61
CA GLU A 101 -24.71 2.59 3.62
C GLU A 101 -25.33 1.66 4.67
N ASP A 102 -24.75 0.48 4.87
CA ASP A 102 -25.15 -0.48 5.90
C ASP A 102 -24.61 -0.13 7.30
N GLY A 103 -23.98 1.05 7.48
CA GLY A 103 -23.47 1.54 8.76
C GLY A 103 -22.15 0.91 9.21
N LEU A 104 -21.47 0.15 8.35
CA LEU A 104 -20.18 -0.46 8.61
C LEU A 104 -19.04 0.39 8.02
N ARG A 105 -18.17 0.88 8.89
CA ARG A 105 -16.96 1.60 8.46
C ARG A 105 -15.90 0.58 8.01
N CYS A 106 -15.27 0.83 6.87
CA CYS A 106 -14.23 -0.05 6.35
C CYS A 106 -13.10 0.72 5.67
N CYS A 107 -12.03 0.01 5.35
CA CYS A 107 -10.82 0.51 4.70
C CYS A 107 -10.31 -0.53 3.71
N ILE A 108 -10.06 -0.13 2.46
CA ILE A 108 -9.46 -0.97 1.42
C ILE A 108 -7.95 -1.00 1.64
N LEU A 109 -7.42 -2.18 1.96
CA LEU A 109 -6.01 -2.36 2.23
C LEU A 109 -5.22 -2.67 0.94
N LYS A 110 -4.01 -2.13 0.81
CA LYS A 110 -3.09 -2.42 -0.32
C LYS A 110 -3.80 -2.20 -1.67
N GLY A 111 -3.72 -3.18 -2.58
CA GLY A 111 -4.57 -3.28 -3.77
C GLY A 111 -4.71 -1.96 -4.54
N GLN A 112 -5.95 -1.48 -4.64
CA GLN A 112 -6.27 -0.25 -5.35
C GLN A 112 -5.79 1.02 -4.62
N GLY A 113 -5.68 1.00 -3.29
CA GLY A 113 -5.00 2.09 -2.57
C GLY A 113 -3.53 2.21 -2.95
N ASN A 114 -2.86 1.10 -3.25
CA ASN A 114 -1.49 1.12 -3.80
C ASN A 114 -1.46 1.64 -5.24
N ALA A 115 -2.41 1.22 -6.08
CA ALA A 115 -2.49 1.65 -7.47
C ALA A 115 -2.55 3.19 -7.60
N LEU A 116 -3.26 3.87 -6.71
CA LEU A 116 -3.37 5.34 -6.69
C LEU A 116 -2.05 6.07 -6.50
N MET A 117 -1.01 5.42 -5.93
CA MET A 117 0.31 6.03 -5.75
C MET A 117 1.21 5.92 -7.00
N TYR A 118 0.83 5.10 -7.98
CA TYR A 118 1.57 4.95 -9.22
C TYR A 118 1.30 6.14 -10.15
N PRO A 119 2.27 6.55 -10.99
CA PRO A 119 2.03 7.59 -12.01
C PRO A 119 0.86 7.26 -12.95
N ASN A 120 0.69 5.98 -13.27
CA ASN A 120 -0.46 5.45 -13.98
C ASN A 120 -1.11 4.36 -13.11
N PRO A 121 -2.25 4.63 -12.45
CA PRO A 121 -2.91 3.65 -11.60
C PRO A 121 -3.29 2.35 -12.32
N TYR A 122 -3.49 2.41 -13.64
CA TYR A 122 -3.95 1.28 -14.44
C TYR A 122 -2.84 0.29 -14.83
N SER A 123 -1.57 0.60 -14.59
CA SER A 123 -0.45 -0.28 -14.95
C SER A 123 -0.01 -1.23 -13.83
N ARG A 124 -0.43 -0.97 -12.59
CA ARG A 124 -0.20 -1.89 -11.46
C ARG A 124 -1.01 -3.17 -11.68
N THR A 125 -0.40 -4.35 -11.63
CA THR A 125 -1.15 -5.61 -11.69
C THR A 125 -2.08 -5.73 -10.47
N PRO A 126 -3.42 -5.80 -10.65
CA PRO A 126 -4.34 -5.93 -9.54
C PRO A 126 -4.31 -7.33 -8.94
N GLY A 127 -4.71 -7.43 -7.68
CA GLY A 127 -4.96 -8.69 -6.98
C GLY A 127 -6.43 -8.78 -6.53
N ASP A 128 -6.63 -9.47 -5.42
CA ASP A 128 -7.81 -9.42 -4.58
C ASP A 128 -8.09 -8.01 -4.00
N ILE A 129 -9.30 -7.84 -3.48
CA ILE A 129 -9.68 -6.68 -2.67
C ILE A 129 -9.64 -7.08 -1.19
N ASP A 130 -8.60 -6.69 -0.49
CA ASP A 130 -8.54 -6.77 0.98
C ASP A 130 -9.39 -5.65 1.60
N VAL A 131 -10.49 -5.97 2.28
CA VAL A 131 -11.33 -5.00 2.99
C VAL A 131 -11.19 -5.20 4.49
N TRP A 132 -10.66 -4.21 5.20
CA TRP A 132 -10.70 -4.18 6.67
C TRP A 132 -11.97 -3.51 7.15
N VAL A 133 -12.85 -4.29 7.79
CA VAL A 133 -14.09 -3.79 8.37
C VAL A 133 -13.88 -3.49 9.85
N ASN A 134 -14.21 -2.28 10.29
CA ASN A 134 -14.09 -1.87 11.70
C ASN A 134 -15.28 -2.39 12.53
N ALA A 135 -15.36 -3.71 12.66
CA ALA A 135 -16.40 -4.42 13.39
C ALA A 135 -15.83 -5.71 14.01
N SER A 136 -16.60 -6.36 14.90
CA SER A 136 -16.17 -7.64 15.48
C SER A 136 -16.16 -8.76 14.44
N ARG A 137 -15.42 -9.84 14.71
CA ARG A 137 -15.41 -11.03 13.84
C ARG A 137 -16.83 -11.59 13.66
N GLU A 138 -17.61 -11.62 14.72
CA GLU A 138 -18.97 -12.14 14.74
C GLU A 138 -19.88 -11.29 13.86
N GLN A 139 -19.82 -9.96 14.00
CA GLN A 139 -20.58 -9.02 13.17
C GLN A 139 -20.22 -9.15 11.69
N ILE A 140 -18.93 -9.22 11.37
CA ILE A 140 -18.46 -9.38 9.98
C ILE A 140 -18.92 -10.73 9.42
N THR A 141 -18.86 -11.80 10.21
CA THR A 141 -19.26 -13.14 9.78
C THR A 141 -20.77 -13.22 9.54
N GLU A 142 -21.59 -12.65 10.43
CA GLU A 142 -23.04 -12.61 10.29
C GLU A 142 -23.46 -11.76 9.08
N TYR A 143 -22.85 -10.58 8.94
CA TYR A 143 -23.06 -9.74 7.77
C TYR A 143 -22.67 -10.46 6.48
N ALA A 144 -21.51 -11.11 6.45
CA ALA A 144 -21.03 -11.82 5.27
C ALA A 144 -21.95 -12.98 4.88
N LYS A 145 -22.43 -13.77 5.84
CA LYS A 145 -23.41 -14.85 5.60
C LYS A 145 -24.72 -14.35 4.99
N LYS A 146 -25.13 -13.13 5.35
CA LYS A 146 -26.39 -12.54 4.89
C LYS A 146 -26.26 -11.90 3.51
N HIS A 147 -25.08 -11.36 3.17
CA HIS A 147 -24.90 -10.50 2.00
C HIS A 147 -23.98 -11.05 0.92
N PHE A 148 -23.21 -12.09 1.21
CA PHE A 148 -22.24 -12.66 0.29
C PHE A 148 -22.28 -14.19 0.29
N GLU A 149 -21.84 -14.77 -0.83
CA GLU A 149 -21.53 -16.19 -0.90
C GLU A 149 -20.16 -16.41 -0.25
N ILE A 150 -20.14 -17.07 0.91
CA ILE A 150 -18.91 -17.42 1.63
C ILE A 150 -18.64 -18.91 1.46
N GLY A 151 -17.37 -19.26 1.23
CA GLY A 151 -16.93 -20.66 1.23
C GLY A 151 -16.82 -21.22 2.66
N ASP A 152 -16.64 -22.54 2.76
CA ASP A 152 -16.51 -23.24 4.03
C ASP A 152 -15.16 -23.00 4.74
N ASP A 153 -14.16 -22.44 4.05
CA ASP A 153 -12.83 -22.20 4.60
C ASP A 153 -12.70 -20.81 5.24
N ILE A 154 -13.13 -20.69 6.49
CA ILE A 154 -12.91 -19.48 7.31
C ILE A 154 -11.43 -19.43 7.71
N ARG A 155 -10.69 -18.45 7.16
CA ARG A 155 -9.31 -18.19 7.60
C ARG A 155 -9.29 -17.47 8.95
N PHE A 156 -8.17 -17.58 9.65
CA PHE A 156 -8.01 -16.96 10.97
C PHE A 156 -8.22 -15.43 10.94
N HIS A 157 -7.82 -14.74 9.88
CA HIS A 157 -7.79 -13.28 9.87
C HIS A 157 -8.77 -12.62 8.88
N HIS A 158 -9.38 -13.40 7.97
CA HIS A 158 -10.37 -12.92 7.01
C HIS A 158 -11.38 -14.00 6.62
N LEU A 159 -12.45 -13.58 5.94
CA LEU A 159 -13.35 -14.43 5.16
C LEU A 159 -13.11 -14.18 3.67
N GLU A 160 -13.11 -15.24 2.87
CA GLU A 160 -13.04 -15.13 1.42
C GLU A 160 -14.44 -15.09 0.80
N THR A 161 -14.62 -14.21 -0.17
CA THR A 161 -15.83 -14.14 -1.01
C THR A 161 -15.49 -13.57 -2.39
N SER A 162 -16.49 -13.34 -3.23
CA SER A 162 -16.34 -12.76 -4.56
C SER A 162 -17.50 -11.80 -4.84
N VAL A 163 -17.19 -10.65 -5.44
CA VAL A 163 -18.19 -9.66 -5.86
C VAL A 163 -17.96 -9.32 -7.33
N ASP A 164 -18.99 -9.51 -8.15
CA ASP A 164 -18.94 -9.34 -9.61
C ASP A 164 -17.75 -10.09 -10.27
N GLY A 165 -17.38 -11.24 -9.70
CA GLY A 165 -16.25 -12.06 -10.14
C GLY A 165 -14.87 -11.46 -9.83
N VAL A 166 -14.76 -10.60 -8.82
CA VAL A 166 -13.49 -10.14 -8.23
C VAL A 166 -13.36 -10.78 -6.84
N PRO A 167 -12.25 -11.48 -6.53
CA PRO A 167 -12.01 -12.02 -5.20
C PRO A 167 -11.90 -10.91 -4.14
N VAL A 168 -12.52 -11.14 -2.99
CA VAL A 168 -12.57 -10.20 -1.87
C VAL A 168 -12.21 -10.94 -0.59
N GLU A 169 -11.31 -10.36 0.19
CA GLU A 169 -10.99 -10.82 1.54
C GLU A 169 -11.56 -9.84 2.56
N LEU A 170 -12.53 -10.28 3.37
CA LEU A 170 -13.11 -9.48 4.46
C LEU A 170 -12.29 -9.70 5.73
N HIS A 171 -11.38 -8.78 6.02
CA HIS A 171 -10.46 -8.84 7.15
C HIS A 171 -11.13 -8.42 8.46
N PHE A 172 -10.98 -9.29 9.48
CA PHE A 172 -11.23 -8.95 10.88
C PHE A 172 -10.12 -8.07 11.45
N PHE A 173 -8.89 -8.27 10.96
CA PHE A 173 -7.73 -7.45 11.26
C PHE A 173 -6.73 -7.49 10.10
N PRO A 174 -5.93 -6.43 9.88
CA PRO A 174 -5.10 -6.28 8.69
C PRO A 174 -3.98 -7.31 8.51
N GLY A 175 -3.50 -7.96 9.57
CA GLY A 175 -2.40 -8.92 9.47
C GLY A 175 -2.07 -9.60 10.78
N ILE A 176 -1.13 -10.54 10.75
CA ILE A 176 -0.70 -11.36 11.89
C ILE A 176 0.81 -11.44 11.98
N MET A 177 1.29 -11.82 13.17
CA MET A 177 2.67 -12.27 13.38
C MET A 177 2.66 -13.64 14.06
N ASN A 178 3.66 -14.48 13.77
CA ASN A 178 3.81 -15.80 14.37
C ASN A 178 4.24 -15.69 15.84
N ASN A 179 5.08 -14.70 16.18
CA ASN A 179 5.44 -14.44 17.56
C ASN A 179 4.24 -13.93 18.38
N PRO A 180 3.83 -14.60 19.46
CA PRO A 180 2.61 -14.25 20.19
C PRO A 180 2.66 -12.86 20.84
N ILE A 181 3.83 -12.45 21.34
CA ILE A 181 4.02 -11.12 21.94
C ILE A 181 3.85 -10.05 20.86
N TYR A 182 4.54 -10.19 19.73
CA TYR A 182 4.43 -9.23 18.64
C TYR A 182 3.03 -9.24 18.01
N ASN A 183 2.39 -10.41 17.93
CA ASN A 183 1.02 -10.51 17.45
C ASN A 183 0.04 -9.73 18.35
N VAL A 184 0.12 -9.88 19.68
CA VAL A 184 -0.71 -9.08 20.61
C VAL A 184 -0.46 -7.59 20.43
N ARG A 185 0.79 -7.18 20.25
CA ARG A 185 1.16 -5.77 20.02
C ARG A 185 0.57 -5.23 18.72
N ILE A 186 0.71 -5.95 17.61
CA ILE A 186 0.20 -5.50 16.31
C ILE A 186 -1.34 -5.49 16.27
N GLN A 187 -2.01 -6.47 16.89
CA GLN A 187 -3.48 -6.43 16.97
C GLN A 187 -3.99 -5.22 17.76
N LYS A 188 -3.36 -4.90 18.90
CA LYS A 188 -3.67 -3.68 19.67
C LYS A 188 -3.39 -2.42 18.83
N TRP A 189 -2.29 -2.42 18.08
CA TRP A 189 -1.90 -1.32 17.20
C TRP A 189 -2.89 -1.10 16.05
N PHE A 190 -3.41 -2.16 15.44
CA PHE A 190 -4.45 -2.06 14.42
C PHE A 190 -5.74 -1.50 15.03
N LYS A 191 -6.23 -2.09 16.13
CA LYS A 191 -7.48 -1.67 16.76
C LYS A 191 -7.51 -0.17 17.10
N ARG A 192 -6.42 0.37 17.66
CA ARG A 192 -6.33 1.80 18.01
C ARG A 192 -6.27 2.74 16.80
N ASN A 193 -5.93 2.23 15.61
CA ASN A 193 -5.78 3.03 14.39
C ASN A 193 -6.95 2.86 13.41
N ALA A 194 -7.88 1.95 13.68
CA ALA A 194 -8.96 1.56 12.77
C ALA A 194 -9.83 2.75 12.35
N ASP A 195 -10.22 3.58 13.32
CA ASP A 195 -11.08 4.74 13.07
C ASP A 195 -10.43 5.73 12.09
N LEU A 196 -9.15 6.03 12.27
CA LEU A 196 -8.45 6.96 11.37
C LEU A 196 -8.34 6.39 9.95
N GLN A 197 -8.08 5.08 9.81
CA GLN A 197 -7.92 4.48 8.49
C GLN A 197 -9.25 4.39 7.72
N CYS A 198 -10.35 4.13 8.43
CA CYS A 198 -11.69 4.11 7.82
C CYS A 198 -12.23 5.51 7.49
N SER A 199 -11.56 6.58 7.95
CA SER A 199 -11.91 7.97 7.66
C SER A 199 -11.06 8.60 6.56
N ASN A 200 -9.97 7.96 6.13
CA ASN A 200 -9.07 8.49 5.12
C ASN A 200 -9.57 8.15 3.71
N VAL A 201 -10.56 8.92 3.25
CA VAL A 201 -11.28 8.72 1.98
C VAL A 201 -10.52 9.36 0.82
N VAL A 202 -10.43 8.64 -0.29
CA VAL A 202 -9.82 9.09 -1.54
C VAL A 202 -10.73 8.74 -2.72
N SER A 203 -10.68 9.56 -3.77
CA SER A 203 -11.41 9.29 -5.01
C SER A 203 -10.65 8.29 -5.89
N LEU A 204 -11.36 7.33 -6.45
CA LEU A 204 -10.87 6.46 -7.51
C LEU A 204 -10.80 7.22 -8.84
N PRO A 205 -9.97 6.77 -9.81
CA PRO A 205 -9.86 7.42 -11.11
C PRO A 205 -11.17 7.38 -11.89
N ASP A 206 -11.29 8.25 -12.90
CA ASP A 206 -12.41 8.30 -13.85
C ASP A 206 -13.80 8.45 -13.21
N GLY A 207 -13.87 9.04 -12.00
CA GLY A 207 -15.13 9.29 -11.31
C GLY A 207 -15.87 8.03 -10.85
N ILE A 208 -15.17 6.90 -10.72
CA ILE A 208 -15.76 5.61 -10.33
C ILE A 208 -16.41 5.65 -8.94
N GLY A 209 -15.89 6.49 -8.04
CA GLY A 209 -16.39 6.65 -6.69
C GLY A 209 -15.26 6.92 -5.71
N GLU A 210 -15.51 6.65 -4.44
CA GLU A 210 -14.55 6.85 -3.36
C GLU A 210 -14.30 5.54 -2.61
N ILE A 211 -13.13 5.46 -1.98
CA ILE A 211 -12.78 4.38 -1.05
C ILE A 211 -12.01 4.98 0.14
N ALA A 212 -12.13 4.39 1.32
CA ALA A 212 -11.17 4.66 2.39
C ALA A 212 -9.92 3.79 2.19
N ILE A 213 -8.73 4.37 2.33
CA ILE A 213 -7.45 3.66 2.26
C ILE A 213 -6.60 4.01 3.48
N PRO A 214 -5.60 3.20 3.88
CA PRO A 214 -4.79 3.56 5.01
C PRO A 214 -3.97 4.82 4.75
N THR A 215 -3.80 5.62 5.80
CA THR A 215 -2.92 6.80 5.82
C THR A 215 -1.47 6.40 5.53
N THR A 216 -0.67 7.32 5.02
CA THR A 216 0.72 7.05 4.60
C THR A 216 1.58 6.49 5.73
N ALA A 217 1.51 7.07 6.93
CA ALA A 217 2.27 6.59 8.10
C ALA A 217 1.82 5.19 8.56
N PHE A 218 0.51 4.91 8.54
CA PHE A 218 0.00 3.57 8.83
C PHE A 218 0.48 2.57 7.77
N ASN A 219 0.42 2.94 6.48
CA ASN A 219 0.84 2.09 5.36
C ASN A 219 2.31 1.68 5.44
N VAL A 220 3.20 2.56 5.93
CA VAL A 220 4.61 2.22 6.17
C VAL A 220 4.71 0.99 7.10
N VAL A 221 4.01 0.99 8.23
CA VAL A 221 4.07 -0.11 9.21
C VAL A 221 3.26 -1.33 8.75
N TYR A 222 2.06 -1.11 8.21
CA TYR A 222 1.14 -2.16 7.79
C TYR A 222 1.71 -2.97 6.63
N GLN A 223 2.19 -2.32 5.56
CA GLN A 223 2.73 -3.06 4.42
C GLN A 223 4.06 -3.75 4.76
N LEU A 224 4.86 -3.20 5.67
CA LEU A 224 6.00 -3.91 6.25
C LEU A 224 5.57 -5.18 7.00
N THR A 225 4.50 -5.11 7.80
CA THR A 225 3.94 -6.28 8.50
C THR A 225 3.49 -7.34 7.51
N HIS A 226 2.78 -6.93 6.45
CA HIS A 226 2.32 -7.83 5.40
C HIS A 226 3.49 -8.48 4.66
N LEU A 227 4.49 -7.70 4.24
CA LEU A 227 5.73 -8.21 3.67
C LEU A 227 6.43 -9.19 4.62
N TYR A 228 6.49 -8.85 5.92
CA TYR A 228 7.11 -9.70 6.93
C TYR A 228 6.43 -11.06 7.01
N HIS A 229 5.10 -11.10 7.08
CA HIS A 229 4.34 -12.35 7.08
C HIS A 229 4.65 -13.20 5.84
N HIS A 230 4.58 -12.59 4.65
CA HIS A 230 4.86 -13.28 3.38
C HIS A 230 6.29 -13.78 3.26
N PHE A 231 7.26 -13.08 3.87
CA PHE A 231 8.66 -13.51 3.91
C PHE A 231 8.83 -14.88 4.59
N PHE A 232 8.06 -15.15 5.66
CA PHE A 232 8.14 -16.44 6.38
C PHE A 232 7.21 -17.51 5.84
N ASP A 233 6.15 -17.16 5.12
CA ASP A 233 5.11 -18.11 4.75
C ASP A 233 5.07 -18.48 3.25
N GLU A 234 5.28 -17.54 2.34
CA GLU A 234 5.02 -17.74 0.90
C GLU A 234 6.21 -17.33 0.05
N GLY A 235 6.52 -16.03 0.07
CA GLY A 235 7.58 -15.37 -0.68
C GLY A 235 7.19 -13.92 -0.96
N ILE A 236 8.16 -13.08 -1.33
CA ILE A 236 7.92 -11.69 -1.70
C ILE A 236 8.27 -11.50 -3.17
N GLY A 237 7.38 -10.89 -3.94
CA GLY A 237 7.66 -10.44 -5.29
C GLY A 237 8.16 -8.99 -5.34
N MET A 238 8.79 -8.64 -6.46
CA MET A 238 9.24 -7.27 -6.71
C MET A 238 8.08 -6.28 -6.77
N ARG A 239 6.86 -6.71 -7.16
CA ARG A 239 5.65 -5.87 -7.12
C ARG A 239 5.37 -5.36 -5.71
N GLN A 240 5.45 -6.19 -4.67
CA GLN A 240 5.21 -5.71 -3.30
C GLN A 240 6.34 -4.76 -2.83
N ILE A 241 7.57 -4.92 -3.31
CA ILE A 241 8.66 -4.00 -3.02
C ILE A 241 8.46 -2.65 -3.72
N ILE A 242 7.97 -2.64 -4.98
CA ILE A 242 7.62 -1.41 -5.70
C ILE A 242 6.41 -0.72 -5.07
N ASP A 243 5.38 -1.47 -4.66
CA ASP A 243 4.27 -0.93 -3.86
C ASP A 243 4.83 -0.19 -2.62
N TYR A 244 5.75 -0.84 -1.90
CA TYR A 244 6.36 -0.27 -0.71
C TYR A 244 7.30 0.92 -1.00
N TYR A 245 7.97 0.94 -2.16
CA TYR A 245 8.72 2.11 -2.64
C TYR A 245 7.81 3.34 -2.74
N TYR A 246 6.62 3.18 -3.32
CA TYR A 246 5.65 4.26 -3.45
C TYR A 246 5.10 4.70 -2.10
N VAL A 247 4.82 3.76 -1.19
CA VAL A 247 4.43 4.08 0.20
C VAL A 247 5.45 4.98 0.89
N VAL A 248 6.75 4.63 0.80
CA VAL A 248 7.81 5.43 1.43
C VAL A 248 7.91 6.80 0.75
N CYS A 249 7.84 6.85 -0.59
CA CYS A 249 7.86 8.12 -1.31
C CYS A 249 6.69 9.02 -0.90
N ASP A 250 5.49 8.48 -0.74
CA ASP A 250 4.30 9.24 -0.39
C ASP A 250 4.31 9.72 1.06
N PHE A 251 4.80 8.86 1.98
CA PHE A 251 5.08 9.27 3.36
C PHE A 251 5.99 10.50 3.41
N TYR A 252 7.08 10.53 2.64
CA TYR A 252 7.99 11.68 2.60
C TYR A 252 7.41 12.90 1.89
N LYS A 253 6.52 12.74 0.89
CA LYS A 253 5.80 13.88 0.28
C LYS A 253 4.92 14.57 1.31
N VAL A 254 4.18 13.81 2.12
CA VAL A 254 3.33 14.36 3.18
C VAL A 254 4.19 14.99 4.28
N TYR A 255 5.26 14.31 4.70
CA TYR A 255 6.24 14.81 5.68
C TYR A 255 6.87 16.15 5.26
N GLN A 256 7.32 16.28 4.00
CA GLN A 256 7.95 17.52 3.53
C GLN A 256 6.94 18.67 3.42
N LYS A 257 5.71 18.39 2.99
CA LYS A 257 4.63 19.39 2.94
C LYS A 257 4.26 19.91 4.33
N SER A 258 4.22 19.04 5.34
CA SER A 258 3.96 19.47 6.72
C SER A 258 5.14 20.18 7.38
N SER A 259 6.37 19.91 6.92
CA SER A 259 7.60 20.57 7.39
C SER A 259 7.76 22.00 6.84
N ASN A 260 7.27 22.28 5.63
CA ASN A 260 7.44 23.56 4.92
C ASN A 260 6.09 24.14 4.47
N PRO A 261 5.29 24.74 5.37
CA PRO A 261 3.98 25.30 5.04
C PRO A 261 4.02 26.57 4.15
N SER A 262 5.21 27.12 3.85
CA SER A 262 5.38 28.39 3.12
C SER A 262 5.18 28.33 1.61
N VAL A 263 4.95 27.15 1.01
CA VAL A 263 4.86 27.01 -0.46
C VAL A 263 3.40 26.99 -0.99
N SER A 264 2.38 26.93 -0.12
CA SER A 264 0.97 26.84 -0.55
C SER A 264 0.15 28.11 -0.37
N LEU A 265 0.75 29.29 -0.54
CA LEU A 265 0.03 30.57 -0.62
C LEU A 265 0.73 31.49 -1.63
N SER A 266 0.72 31.13 -2.92
CA SER A 266 0.74 32.16 -3.96
C SER A 266 -0.62 32.86 -3.94
N LYS A 267 -0.82 33.77 -2.97
CA LYS A 267 -1.84 34.80 -3.06
C LYS A 267 -1.50 35.60 -4.32
N GLY A 268 -2.42 35.58 -5.29
CA GLY A 268 -2.49 36.64 -6.28
C GLY A 268 -2.71 37.95 -5.52
N SER A 269 -1.63 38.71 -5.33
CA SER A 269 -1.72 40.13 -5.02
C SER A 269 -1.60 40.88 -6.34
N SER A 270 -2.74 41.18 -6.95
CA SER A 270 -2.84 42.39 -7.75
C SER A 270 -3.52 43.42 -6.86
N THR A 271 -2.85 44.53 -6.60
CA THR A 271 -3.40 45.66 -5.85
C THR A 271 -3.09 46.93 -6.64
N PHE A 272 -4.08 47.85 -6.63
CA PHE A 272 -4.09 49.25 -7.09
C PHE A 272 -4.33 49.50 -8.59
N SER A 273 -5.29 50.31 -9.05
CA SER A 273 -6.14 51.36 -8.42
C SER A 273 -7.43 51.61 -9.22
N PRO A 274 -8.50 52.18 -8.62
CA PRO A 274 -9.66 52.70 -9.36
C PRO A 274 -9.43 54.14 -9.84
N SER A 275 -10.06 54.52 -10.96
CA SER A 275 -10.21 55.92 -11.41
C SER A 275 -11.69 56.33 -11.41
N PRO A 276 -12.03 57.63 -11.28
CA PRO A 276 -13.34 58.06 -10.79
C PRO A 276 -14.37 58.42 -11.89
N SER A 277 -15.63 58.17 -11.55
CA SER A 277 -16.89 58.89 -11.89
C SER A 277 -17.22 59.33 -13.33
N SER A 278 -18.38 58.88 -13.83
CA SER A 278 -19.46 59.78 -14.31
C SER A 278 -20.82 59.07 -14.46
N SER A 279 -21.82 59.57 -13.70
CA SER A 279 -23.26 59.75 -13.99
C SER A 279 -24.09 58.70 -14.75
N GLY A 280 -25.22 58.32 -14.15
CA GLY A 280 -26.42 57.88 -14.87
C GLY A 280 -27.45 57.18 -13.99
N SER A 281 -28.50 57.91 -13.59
CA SER A 281 -29.86 57.49 -13.16
C SER A 281 -30.15 55.98 -13.11
N GLY A 282 -30.63 55.38 -12.02
CA GLY A 282 -31.83 55.75 -11.26
C GLY A 282 -32.87 54.63 -11.46
N ASP A 283 -33.17 53.86 -10.42
CA ASP A 283 -34.54 53.72 -9.90
C ASP A 283 -34.61 52.77 -8.70
N VAL A 284 -35.47 53.16 -7.78
CA VAL A 284 -35.73 52.56 -6.48
C VAL A 284 -36.93 51.64 -6.61
N THR A 285 -36.84 50.39 -6.15
CA THR A 285 -37.96 49.71 -5.47
C THR A 285 -37.53 48.40 -4.80
N ALA A 286 -37.56 48.40 -3.48
CA ALA A 286 -37.96 47.28 -2.62
C ALA A 286 -39.30 47.71 -1.96
N PRO A 287 -40.09 46.88 -1.21
CA PRO A 287 -39.66 45.66 -0.49
C PRO A 287 -40.78 44.58 -0.29
N SER A 288 -40.53 43.68 0.69
CA SER A 288 -41.48 42.86 1.50
C SER A 288 -41.69 41.40 1.07
N ARG A 289 -41.91 40.39 1.92
CA ARG A 289 -41.60 40.03 3.33
C ARG A 289 -42.15 38.60 3.51
N CYS A 290 -41.50 37.79 4.36
CA CYS A 290 -42.02 36.57 5.05
C CYS A 290 -42.42 35.36 4.17
N SER A 291 -42.23 34.08 4.53
CA SER A 291 -42.30 33.42 5.84
C SER A 291 -41.65 32.01 5.77
N GLU A 292 -40.88 31.63 6.79
CA GLU A 292 -40.77 30.26 7.32
C GLU A 292 -42.10 29.86 8.03
N PRO A 293 -42.40 28.60 8.49
CA PRO A 293 -41.41 27.68 9.10
C PRO A 293 -41.71 26.14 9.14
N LEU A 294 -40.75 25.44 9.80
CA LEU A 294 -40.83 24.20 10.62
C LEU A 294 -40.61 22.77 10.01
N ARG A 295 -39.35 22.31 10.18
CA ARG A 295 -38.88 21.26 11.13
C ARG A 295 -39.36 19.81 11.00
N SER A 296 -38.41 18.91 10.73
CA SER A 296 -38.24 17.66 11.51
C SER A 296 -36.74 17.33 11.72
N LYS A 297 -36.37 17.14 12.98
CA LYS A 297 -35.07 16.66 13.47
C LYS A 297 -35.17 15.15 13.66
N VAL A 298 -34.18 14.34 13.27
CA VAL A 298 -33.54 13.28 14.09
C VAL A 298 -32.20 12.88 13.44
N GLY A 299 -31.12 12.72 14.22
CA GLY A 299 -29.95 11.90 13.82
C GLY A 299 -28.58 12.58 13.82
N GLY A 300 -28.18 13.27 14.89
CA GLY A 300 -26.80 13.74 15.04
C GLY A 300 -25.83 12.60 15.43
N PRO A 301 -24.58 12.59 14.94
CA PRO A 301 -23.61 11.56 15.27
C PRO A 301 -23.21 11.59 16.75
N SER A 302 -23.04 10.40 17.31
CA SER A 302 -22.58 10.15 18.67
C SER A 302 -21.19 10.77 18.90
N LYS A 303 -21.05 11.39 20.08
CA LYS A 303 -19.85 12.06 20.55
C LYS A 303 -18.61 11.18 20.44
N VAL A 304 -17.57 11.72 19.80
CA VAL A 304 -16.22 11.19 19.73
C VAL A 304 -15.62 11.13 21.15
N SER A 305 -14.92 10.05 21.50
CA SER A 305 -14.12 10.00 22.74
C SER A 305 -12.95 11.00 22.66
N PRO A 306 -12.57 11.69 23.74
CA PRO A 306 -11.63 12.83 23.69
C PRO A 306 -10.18 12.49 23.31
N ASP A 307 -9.80 11.21 23.19
CA ASP A 307 -8.41 10.81 22.90
C ASP A 307 -8.17 10.40 21.43
N CYS A 308 -9.14 10.68 20.54
CA CYS A 308 -9.06 10.36 19.11
C CYS A 308 -9.21 11.62 18.26
N ALA A 309 -8.26 12.55 18.34
CA ALA A 309 -8.15 13.69 17.43
C ALA A 309 -6.79 13.68 16.73
N GLY A 310 -6.82 13.90 15.42
CA GLY A 310 -5.67 13.88 14.52
C GLY A 310 -4.60 14.93 14.82
N TRP A 311 -3.50 14.79 14.11
CA TRP A 311 -2.19 15.43 14.28
C TRP A 311 -2.13 16.97 14.20
N ASP A 312 -3.25 17.68 14.29
CA ASP A 312 -3.34 19.14 14.06
C ASP A 312 -3.69 20.00 15.29
N ARG A 313 -3.85 19.46 16.50
CA ARG A 313 -4.02 20.30 17.71
C ARG A 313 -3.51 19.65 18.99
N LEU A 314 -2.23 19.85 19.30
CA LEU A 314 -1.72 19.77 20.66
C LEU A 314 -0.70 20.90 20.87
N THR A 315 -1.20 22.09 21.18
CA THR A 315 -0.43 23.09 21.93
C THR A 315 -0.49 22.68 23.40
N ILE A 316 0.67 22.41 23.98
CA ILE A 316 0.81 22.20 25.43
C ILE A 316 0.50 23.55 26.09
N GLU A 317 -0.61 23.62 26.83
CA GLU A 317 -0.78 24.65 27.86
C GLU A 317 0.18 24.32 29.00
N GLY A 318 1.12 25.23 29.20
CA GLY A 318 2.11 25.22 30.28
C GLY A 318 2.74 26.59 30.30
N ASP A 319 2.07 27.54 30.96
CA ASP A 319 2.61 28.85 31.25
C ASP A 319 3.97 28.72 31.95
N ASN A 320 5.02 29.30 31.34
CA ASN A 320 5.92 30.25 31.98
C ASN A 320 6.96 30.75 30.97
N SER A 321 6.80 32.03 30.57
CA SER A 321 7.80 33.06 30.28
C SER A 321 9.07 32.72 29.45
N ALA A 322 9.28 33.57 28.43
CA ALA A 322 10.51 33.85 27.68
C ALA A 322 10.83 32.97 26.44
N GLY A 323 10.25 33.41 25.32
CA GLY A 323 10.82 33.48 23.96
C GLY A 323 11.78 32.40 23.46
N SER A 324 11.33 31.57 22.51
CA SER A 324 12.16 31.17 21.37
C SER A 324 11.33 30.56 20.24
N THR A 325 11.66 30.93 19.01
CA THR A 325 11.09 30.50 17.73
C THR A 325 11.39 29.01 17.42
N THR A 326 10.68 28.07 18.04
CA THR A 326 10.92 26.61 17.83
C THR A 326 9.69 25.74 17.58
N ALA A 327 8.48 26.31 17.46
CA ALA A 327 7.26 25.51 17.39
C ALA A 327 6.95 24.85 16.03
N VAL A 328 7.62 25.24 14.93
CA VAL A 328 7.24 24.80 13.56
C VAL A 328 8.10 23.63 13.04
N THR A 329 9.28 23.38 13.61
CA THR A 329 10.17 22.27 13.22
C THR A 329 9.91 20.95 13.98
N SER A 330 9.01 20.93 14.97
CA SER A 330 8.78 19.79 15.86
C SER A 330 7.77 18.75 15.33
N SER A 331 6.76 19.16 14.58
CA SER A 331 5.66 18.28 14.13
C SER A 331 6.09 17.26 13.08
N ALA A 332 6.91 17.67 12.11
CA ALA A 332 7.41 16.78 11.08
C ALA A 332 8.41 15.74 11.63
N SER A 333 9.38 16.18 12.43
CA SER A 333 10.31 15.29 13.16
C SER A 333 9.56 14.20 13.95
N THR A 334 8.35 14.51 14.44
CA THR A 334 7.53 13.59 15.22
C THR A 334 7.01 12.39 14.41
N ALA A 335 6.56 12.56 13.16
CA ALA A 335 5.93 11.47 12.40
C ALA A 335 6.91 10.33 12.07
N LEU A 336 8.12 10.67 11.62
CA LEU A 336 9.18 9.68 11.36
C LEU A 336 9.62 8.99 12.65
N VAL A 337 9.81 9.76 13.74
CA VAL A 337 10.17 9.22 15.05
C VAL A 337 9.10 8.27 15.59
N VAL A 338 7.82 8.59 15.40
CA VAL A 338 6.71 7.73 15.79
C VAL A 338 6.72 6.44 14.98
N VAL A 339 6.81 6.51 13.65
CA VAL A 339 6.92 5.31 12.79
C VAL A 339 8.10 4.45 13.22
N GLN A 340 9.27 5.04 13.46
CA GLN A 340 10.46 4.34 13.94
C GLN A 340 10.24 3.67 15.30
N ARG A 341 9.56 4.34 16.24
CA ARG A 341 9.19 3.78 17.54
C ARG A 341 8.24 2.60 17.39
N GLU A 342 7.24 2.70 16.52
CA GLU A 342 6.31 1.61 16.23
C GLU A 342 7.03 0.41 15.61
N LEU A 343 7.93 0.63 14.65
CA LEU A 343 8.74 -0.45 14.05
C LEU A 343 9.59 -1.18 15.10
N LYS A 344 10.15 -0.48 16.09
CA LYS A 344 10.88 -1.11 17.21
C LYS A 344 9.93 -1.89 18.11
N TYR A 345 8.82 -1.29 18.52
CA TYR A 345 7.83 -1.90 19.41
C TYR A 345 7.21 -3.18 18.84
N LEU A 346 6.97 -3.19 17.53
CA LEU A 346 6.36 -4.29 16.78
C LEU A 346 7.38 -5.35 16.30
N GLY A 347 8.67 -5.17 16.57
CA GLY A 347 9.71 -6.14 16.15
C GLY A 347 10.10 -6.07 14.66
N LEU A 348 9.62 -5.07 13.94
CA LEU A 348 9.83 -4.90 12.49
C LEU A 348 11.13 -4.18 12.13
N TRP A 349 11.81 -3.55 13.09
CA TRP A 349 13.00 -2.71 12.85
C TRP A 349 14.06 -3.33 11.93
N LYS A 350 14.45 -4.58 12.22
CA LYS A 350 15.48 -5.30 11.44
C LYS A 350 15.01 -5.63 10.03
N PHE A 351 13.74 -5.97 9.87
CA PHE A 351 13.16 -6.27 8.55
C PHE A 351 12.99 -5.00 7.73
N ALA A 352 12.59 -3.89 8.36
CA ALA A 352 12.56 -2.59 7.72
C ALA A 352 13.94 -2.21 7.17
N GLY A 353 15.04 -2.44 7.91
CA GLY A 353 16.39 -2.22 7.42
C GLY A 353 16.76 -3.09 6.20
N ALA A 354 16.28 -4.34 6.18
CA ALA A 354 16.46 -5.23 5.02
C ALA A 354 15.70 -4.71 3.78
N VAL A 355 14.47 -4.25 3.96
CA VAL A 355 13.67 -3.66 2.89
C VAL A 355 14.30 -2.36 2.38
N MET A 356 14.76 -1.47 3.28
CA MET A 356 15.44 -0.22 2.92
C MET A 356 16.66 -0.48 2.02
N TYR A 357 17.46 -1.52 2.31
CA TYR A 357 18.57 -1.93 1.45
C TYR A 357 18.09 -2.28 0.03
N VAL A 358 17.02 -3.07 -0.11
CA VAL A 358 16.49 -3.43 -1.42
C VAL A 358 15.96 -2.20 -2.16
N LEU A 359 15.24 -1.30 -1.46
CA LEU A 359 14.73 -0.06 -2.06
C LEU A 359 15.86 0.83 -2.59
N LYS A 360 16.97 0.95 -1.86
CA LYS A 360 18.15 1.72 -2.28
C LYS A 360 18.88 1.06 -3.44
N GLU A 361 19.30 -0.19 -3.27
CA GLU A 361 20.21 -0.87 -4.20
C GLU A 361 19.53 -1.30 -5.51
N VAL A 362 18.23 -1.61 -5.46
CA VAL A 362 17.49 -2.14 -6.62
C VAL A 362 16.59 -1.10 -7.26
N LEU A 363 15.92 -0.27 -6.43
CA LEU A 363 14.92 0.71 -6.88
C LEU A 363 15.42 2.17 -6.78
N GLY A 364 16.69 2.37 -6.43
CA GLY A 364 17.33 3.68 -6.44
C GLY A 364 16.69 4.69 -5.49
N LEU A 365 16.05 4.22 -4.40
CA LEU A 365 15.49 5.10 -3.38
C LEU A 365 16.61 5.97 -2.78
N SER A 366 16.35 7.26 -2.62
CA SER A 366 17.36 8.19 -2.13
C SER A 366 17.54 8.04 -0.61
N GLU A 367 18.75 8.32 -0.12
CA GLU A 367 19.11 8.10 1.30
C GLU A 367 18.36 9.02 2.27
N ASP A 368 17.96 10.21 1.81
CA ASP A 368 17.10 11.14 2.55
C ASP A 368 15.70 10.57 2.84
N LYS A 369 15.30 9.48 2.15
CA LYS A 369 14.02 8.80 2.33
C LYS A 369 14.13 7.51 3.14
N MET A 370 15.27 7.24 3.78
CA MET A 370 15.42 6.04 4.60
C MET A 370 14.59 6.15 5.88
N ILE A 371 13.64 5.23 6.06
CA ILE A 371 12.83 5.18 7.29
C ILE A 371 13.67 4.69 8.47
N VAL A 372 14.61 3.77 8.21
CA VAL A 372 15.56 3.23 9.18
C VAL A 372 16.91 3.00 8.48
N PRO A 373 18.02 2.84 9.22
CA PRO A 373 19.30 2.46 8.64
C PRO A 373 19.21 1.12 7.87
N MET A 374 19.90 1.03 6.74
CA MET A 374 19.94 -0.19 5.93
C MET A 374 20.64 -1.33 6.66
N ASP A 375 20.08 -2.54 6.55
CA ASP A 375 20.72 -3.78 7.01
C ASP A 375 21.14 -4.57 5.77
N GLU A 376 22.38 -4.37 5.31
CA GLU A 376 22.91 -5.00 4.09
C GLU A 376 22.85 -6.52 4.14
N LYS A 377 23.16 -7.13 5.30
CA LYS A 377 23.21 -8.58 5.44
C LYS A 377 21.83 -9.20 5.26
N ARG A 378 20.81 -8.64 5.92
CA ARG A 378 19.42 -9.10 5.77
C ARG A 378 18.84 -8.69 4.42
N GLY A 379 19.24 -7.54 3.90
CA GLY A 379 18.81 -7.02 2.60
C GLY A 379 19.26 -7.90 1.44
N LYS A 380 20.51 -8.36 1.42
CA LYS A 380 21.01 -9.33 0.42
C LYS A 380 20.24 -10.65 0.46
N LEU A 381 19.92 -11.16 1.66
CA LEU A 381 19.07 -12.35 1.83
C LEU A 381 17.68 -12.10 1.23
N LEU A 382 17.02 -11.01 1.63
CA LEU A 382 15.70 -10.65 1.12
C LEU A 382 15.69 -10.52 -0.41
N LEU A 383 16.68 -9.84 -0.99
CA LEU A 383 16.80 -9.70 -2.43
C LEU A 383 16.94 -11.06 -3.13
N SER A 384 17.74 -11.97 -2.57
CA SER A 384 17.88 -13.30 -3.12
C SER A 384 16.56 -14.09 -3.12
N GLU A 385 15.75 -13.97 -2.05
CA GLU A 385 14.43 -14.58 -1.96
C GLU A 385 13.48 -14.00 -3.03
N ILE A 386 13.49 -12.68 -3.24
CA ILE A 386 12.65 -12.01 -4.25
C ILE A 386 13.00 -12.46 -5.67
N LEU A 387 14.29 -12.49 -6.01
CA LEU A 387 14.75 -12.85 -7.35
C LEU A 387 14.50 -14.33 -7.67
N ASN A 388 14.67 -15.20 -6.67
CA ASN A 388 14.46 -16.64 -6.84
C ASN A 388 12.97 -17.01 -6.83
N GLY A 389 12.18 -16.39 -5.96
CA GLY A 389 10.79 -16.79 -5.74
C GLY A 389 9.78 -16.28 -6.76
N GLY A 390 9.99 -15.11 -7.35
CA GLY A 390 8.93 -14.46 -8.12
C GLY A 390 7.77 -13.98 -7.24
N ASN A 391 6.66 -13.55 -7.85
CA ASN A 391 5.50 -13.03 -7.14
C ASN A 391 4.92 -14.08 -6.19
N PHE A 392 5.02 -13.81 -4.87
CA PHE A 392 4.61 -14.73 -3.80
C PHE A 392 5.23 -16.14 -3.87
N GLY A 393 6.48 -16.24 -4.37
CA GLY A 393 7.17 -17.52 -4.41
C GLY A 393 6.66 -18.52 -5.45
N GLN A 394 5.72 -18.12 -6.32
CA GLN A 394 5.10 -19.00 -7.34
C GLN A 394 6.10 -19.63 -8.32
N HIS A 395 7.31 -19.06 -8.44
CA HIS A 395 8.35 -19.52 -9.36
C HIS A 395 9.57 -20.13 -8.66
N PHE A 396 9.47 -20.49 -7.38
CA PHE A 396 10.52 -21.23 -6.68
C PHE A 396 10.69 -22.64 -7.29
N THR A 397 11.63 -22.80 -8.22
CA THR A 397 11.91 -24.09 -8.88
C THR A 397 12.55 -25.12 -7.96
N LYS A 398 13.21 -24.70 -6.87
CA LYS A 398 13.77 -25.60 -5.85
C LYS A 398 12.72 -26.52 -5.23
N TYR A 399 11.44 -26.15 -5.35
CA TYR A 399 10.31 -26.82 -4.70
C TYR A 399 9.17 -27.23 -5.66
N GLY A 400 9.43 -27.34 -6.97
CA GLY A 400 8.43 -27.81 -7.95
C GLY A 400 7.87 -29.22 -7.71
N HIS A 401 8.54 -30.03 -6.86
CA HIS A 401 8.09 -31.37 -6.44
C HIS A 401 7.12 -31.38 -5.24
N PHE A 402 6.68 -30.22 -4.73
CA PHE A 402 6.07 -30.11 -3.39
C PHE A 402 4.54 -30.20 -3.40
N THR A 403 3.90 -30.08 -4.57
CA THR A 403 2.45 -30.19 -4.72
C THR A 403 1.91 -31.61 -4.52
N LYS A 404 2.75 -32.65 -4.68
CA LYS A 404 2.37 -34.08 -4.59
C LYS A 404 2.67 -34.77 -3.24
N GLN A 405 2.98 -34.03 -2.16
CA GLN A 405 3.39 -34.63 -0.88
C GLN A 405 2.34 -34.51 0.23
N GLY A 406 2.32 -35.49 1.16
CA GLY A 406 1.41 -35.53 2.31
C GLY A 406 1.58 -34.36 3.29
N MET A 407 0.53 -34.06 4.07
CA MET A 407 0.43 -32.87 4.93
C MET A 407 1.57 -32.73 5.94
N ALA A 408 1.99 -33.84 6.57
CA ALA A 408 3.11 -33.84 7.53
C ALA A 408 4.44 -33.48 6.86
N LYS A 409 4.70 -33.98 5.65
CA LYS A 409 5.95 -33.71 4.93
C LYS A 409 6.01 -32.24 4.49
N LYS A 410 4.89 -31.66 4.04
CA LYS A 410 4.77 -30.21 3.77
C LYS A 410 5.07 -29.37 5.01
N TYR A 411 4.57 -29.80 6.18
CA TYR A 411 4.82 -29.14 7.46
C TYR A 411 6.31 -29.11 7.83
N PHE A 412 7.00 -30.26 7.81
CA PHE A 412 8.42 -30.35 8.12
C PHE A 412 9.31 -29.61 7.12
N LEU A 413 8.99 -29.67 5.83
CA LEU A 413 9.74 -28.96 4.80
C LEU A 413 9.66 -27.43 4.97
N LYS A 414 8.51 -26.92 5.42
CA LYS A 414 8.32 -25.49 5.66
C LYS A 414 9.08 -25.02 6.91
N ILE A 415 9.13 -25.84 7.97
CA ILE A 415 9.99 -25.59 9.14
C ILE A 415 11.47 -25.62 8.73
N TRP A 416 11.88 -26.62 7.93
CA TRP A 416 13.25 -26.73 7.45
C TRP A 416 13.65 -25.54 6.56
N ARG A 417 12.74 -25.06 5.70
CA ARG A 417 12.92 -23.80 4.95
C ARG A 417 13.23 -22.66 5.91
N ASN A 418 12.47 -22.52 7.00
CA ASN A 418 12.59 -21.36 7.86
C ASN A 418 13.74 -21.44 8.88
N ILE A 419 14.44 -22.59 8.98
CA ILE A 419 15.55 -22.76 9.91
C ILE A 419 16.70 -21.78 9.63
N HIS A 420 16.96 -21.45 8.36
CA HIS A 420 18.01 -20.49 8.02
C HIS A 420 17.63 -19.05 8.42
N PHE A 421 16.33 -18.74 8.56
CA PHE A 421 15.88 -17.45 9.08
C PHE A 421 16.09 -17.30 10.58
N VAL A 422 16.27 -18.38 11.35
CA VAL A 422 16.54 -18.32 12.79
C VAL A 422 17.76 -17.44 13.08
N ARG A 423 18.80 -17.49 12.23
CA ARG A 423 19.99 -16.62 12.35
C ARG A 423 19.67 -15.13 12.22
N TYR A 424 18.61 -14.77 11.50
CA TYR A 424 18.27 -13.39 11.15
C TYR A 424 17.09 -12.83 11.96
N TYR A 425 16.09 -13.68 12.24
CA TYR A 425 14.81 -13.36 12.88
C TYR A 425 14.39 -14.48 13.85
N PRO A 426 15.16 -14.72 14.93
CA PRO A 426 14.94 -15.87 15.81
C PRO A 426 13.56 -15.86 16.47
N ALA A 427 13.09 -14.69 16.93
CA ALA A 427 11.80 -14.56 17.61
C ALA A 427 10.61 -15.00 16.75
N GLU A 428 10.64 -14.70 15.44
CA GLU A 428 9.57 -15.07 14.52
C GLU A 428 9.74 -16.50 14.00
N ALA A 429 10.96 -16.86 13.58
CA ALA A 429 11.26 -18.18 13.03
C ALA A 429 11.05 -19.31 14.06
N LEU A 430 11.38 -19.09 15.33
CA LEU A 430 11.14 -20.08 16.39
C LEU A 430 9.68 -20.15 16.84
N SER A 431 8.89 -19.09 16.58
CA SER A 431 7.46 -19.08 16.92
C SER A 431 6.60 -19.72 15.83
N GLU A 432 7.09 -19.82 14.59
CA GLU A 432 6.34 -20.38 13.46
C GLU A 432 5.85 -21.82 13.71
N PRO A 433 6.66 -22.78 14.22
CA PRO A 433 6.16 -24.12 14.52
C PRO A 433 5.01 -24.10 15.54
N ILE A 434 5.17 -23.32 16.61
CA ILE A 434 4.17 -23.17 17.68
C ILE A 434 2.87 -22.60 17.11
N PHE A 435 2.98 -21.49 16.37
CA PHE A 435 1.84 -20.84 15.73
C PHE A 435 1.12 -21.78 14.77
N ARG A 436 1.86 -22.53 13.95
CA ARG A 436 1.24 -23.44 12.96
C ARG A 436 0.55 -24.63 13.63
N THR A 437 1.14 -25.21 14.67
CA THR A 437 0.48 -26.27 15.46
C THR A 437 -0.80 -25.73 16.09
N TRP A 438 -0.74 -24.57 16.76
CA TRP A 438 -1.93 -23.93 17.33
C TRP A 438 -3.00 -23.64 16.27
N HIS A 439 -2.61 -23.06 15.13
CA HIS A 439 -3.53 -22.73 14.04
C HIS A 439 -4.18 -23.97 13.41
N PHE A 440 -3.46 -25.10 13.36
CA PHE A 440 -4.03 -26.37 12.94
C PHE A 440 -5.17 -26.82 13.86
N PHE A 441 -4.95 -26.81 15.19
CA PHE A 441 -6.01 -27.13 16.15
C PHE A 441 -7.15 -26.11 16.14
N TRP A 442 -6.84 -24.82 15.96
CA TRP A 442 -7.84 -23.78 15.80
C TRP A 442 -8.75 -24.06 14.59
N ARG A 443 -8.19 -24.44 13.44
CA ARG A 443 -8.99 -24.82 12.27
C ARG A 443 -9.83 -26.06 12.52
N MET A 444 -9.30 -27.10 13.18
CA MET A 444 -10.10 -28.30 13.50
C MET A 444 -11.29 -27.98 14.40
N LYS A 445 -11.14 -27.04 15.33
CA LYS A 445 -12.23 -26.61 16.23
C LYS A 445 -13.28 -25.72 15.54
N ASN A 446 -12.88 -24.95 14.53
CA ASN A 446 -13.73 -23.95 13.87
C ASN A 446 -14.23 -24.37 12.48
N LYS A 447 -13.78 -25.51 11.95
CA LYS A 447 -14.48 -26.21 10.87
C LYS A 447 -15.82 -26.67 11.42
N LYS A 448 -16.89 -26.00 11.02
CA LYS A 448 -18.27 -26.47 11.20
C LYS A 448 -18.63 -27.37 10.04
#